data_AF-A0A8J4A2T8-F1
#
_entry.id   AF-A0A8J4A2T8-F1
#
_cell.length_a   1.000
_cell.length_b   1.000
_cell.length_c   1.000
_cell.angle_alpha   90.00
_cell.angle_beta   90.00
_cell.angle_gamma   90.00
#
_symmetry.space_group_name_H-M   'P 1'
#
loop_
_entity.id
_entity.type
_entity.pdbx_description
1 polymer ?
#
loop_
_entity_poly.entity_id
_entity_poly.type
_entity_poly.pdbx_seq_one_letter_code
_entity_poly.pdbx_strand_id
1 'polypeptide(L)'
;MTDQRPVEHHHRTLSGDDLDPVRPLFVGDVQALPRADNVTFHSSTTGSWIDAGLESPSITEPRLYTAMEQRLFPDADALDRRRRIDVSGDIAGFDDRQRWHDRHLPGATAFARISAAELDEIWHSIAMFLRVGDVIRLQWRADNMSDSLIDPELHRDDLSIAVHRGRRRWLFLLDVQVRPGPARMITRTQT
;
A
#
# COMPACT_ATOMS: atom_id res chain seq x y z
N MET A 1 12.07 -27.42 33.16
CA MET A 1 12.37 -25.99 33.38
C MET A 1 12.22 -25.32 32.02
N THR A 2 11.12 -24.61 31.82
CA THR A 2 10.71 -24.07 30.51
C THR A 2 11.11 -22.60 30.49
N ASP A 3 12.10 -22.29 29.66
CA ASP A 3 12.70 -20.96 29.54
C ASP A 3 11.82 -20.12 28.60
N GLN A 4 10.84 -19.40 29.17
CA GLN A 4 10.02 -18.45 28.42
C GLN A 4 10.81 -17.16 28.24
N ARG A 5 11.36 -16.95 27.04
CA ARG A 5 11.91 -15.65 26.66
C ARG A 5 10.77 -14.61 26.56
N PRO A 6 10.95 -13.39 27.06
CA PRO A 6 9.96 -12.34 26.91
C PRO A 6 9.83 -11.96 25.44
N VAL A 7 8.60 -11.93 24.93
CA VAL A 7 8.28 -11.29 23.65
C VAL A 7 8.38 -9.78 23.91
N GLU A 8 9.51 -9.18 23.52
CA GLU A 8 9.65 -7.73 23.50
C GLU A 8 8.68 -7.14 22.48
N HIS A 9 7.53 -6.69 22.96
CA HIS A 9 6.68 -5.79 22.21
C HIS A 9 7.43 -4.46 22.07
N HIS A 10 8.19 -4.32 20.98
CA HIS A 10 8.74 -3.04 20.55
C HIS A 10 7.59 -2.06 20.26
N HIS A 11 7.12 -1.38 21.30
CA HIS A 11 6.36 -0.15 21.17
C HIS A 11 7.27 0.88 20.53
N ARG A 12 7.22 0.93 19.21
CA ARG A 12 8.02 1.83 18.40
C ARG A 12 7.41 3.21 18.46
N THR A 13 7.98 4.04 19.33
CA THR A 13 7.72 5.48 19.36
C THR A 13 8.21 6.08 18.05
N LEU A 14 7.32 6.23 17.08
CA LEU A 14 7.59 6.94 15.83
C LEU A 14 7.59 8.44 16.14
N SER A 15 8.78 8.97 16.47
CA SER A 15 9.02 10.40 16.64
C SER A 15 8.77 11.16 15.33
N GLY A 16 8.25 12.37 15.48
CA GLY A 16 7.59 13.18 14.48
C GLY A 16 8.48 13.75 13.37
N ASP A 17 7.76 14.25 12.36
CA ASP A 17 8.13 15.26 11.37
C ASP A 17 9.38 15.01 10.52
N ASP A 18 9.18 14.26 9.45
CA ASP A 18 9.67 14.72 8.15
C ASP A 18 8.52 14.52 7.16
N LEU A 19 7.69 15.57 7.04
CA LEU A 19 6.58 15.61 6.12
C LEU A 19 7.17 15.89 4.73
N ASP A 20 7.52 14.82 4.01
CA ASP A 20 7.40 14.85 2.56
C ASP A 20 6.07 15.53 2.22
N PRO A 21 6.00 16.43 1.23
CA PRO A 21 4.79 17.17 0.93
C PRO A 21 3.66 16.20 0.57
N VAL A 22 2.83 15.85 1.55
CA VAL A 22 1.74 14.90 1.35
C VAL A 22 0.51 15.68 0.96
N ARG A 23 0.01 15.39 -0.23
CA ARG A 23 -1.23 15.95 -0.74
C ARG A 23 -2.40 15.37 0.06
N PRO A 24 -3.28 16.21 0.65
CA PRO A 24 -4.51 15.71 1.28
C PRO A 24 -5.48 15.18 0.22
N LEU A 25 -6.34 14.25 0.61
CA LEU A 25 -7.38 13.70 -0.25
C LEU A 25 -8.39 14.79 -0.67
N PHE A 26 -8.71 14.82 -1.94
CA PHE A 26 -9.76 15.65 -2.51
C PHE A 26 -11.08 14.89 -2.61
N VAL A 27 -12.17 15.62 -2.86
CA VAL A 27 -13.50 15.03 -3.01
C VAL A 27 -13.55 13.94 -4.08
N GLY A 28 -12.84 14.11 -5.19
CA GLY A 28 -12.78 13.12 -6.26
C GLY A 28 -12.11 11.82 -5.81
N ASP A 29 -11.08 11.91 -4.96
CA ASP A 29 -10.35 10.75 -4.46
C ASP A 29 -11.23 9.92 -3.52
N VAL A 30 -11.88 10.58 -2.56
CA VAL A 30 -12.80 9.94 -1.60
C VAL A 30 -14.01 9.32 -2.31
N GLN A 31 -14.47 9.91 -3.42
CA GLN A 31 -15.58 9.38 -4.21
C GLN A 31 -15.17 8.22 -5.13
N ALA A 32 -13.92 8.21 -5.62
CA ALA A 32 -13.44 7.20 -6.56
C ALA A 32 -13.02 5.90 -5.87
N LEU A 33 -12.30 5.99 -4.74
CA LEU A 33 -11.76 4.83 -4.02
C LEU A 33 -12.77 3.72 -3.68
N PRO A 34 -13.99 4.02 -3.19
CA PRO A 34 -14.99 2.98 -2.91
C PRO A 34 -15.72 2.45 -4.16
N ARG A 35 -15.46 3.02 -5.35
CA ARG A 35 -16.11 2.67 -6.63
C ARG A 35 -15.15 2.05 -7.64
N ALA A 36 -13.94 1.75 -7.20
CA ALA A 36 -12.92 1.19 -8.07
C ALA A 36 -13.09 -0.33 -8.11
N ASP A 37 -12.97 -0.93 -9.30
CA ASP A 37 -12.97 -2.39 -9.44
C ASP A 37 -11.68 -2.97 -8.83
N ASN A 38 -10.59 -2.22 -8.91
CA ASN A 38 -9.32 -2.57 -8.28
C ASN A 38 -8.63 -1.34 -7.68
N VAL A 39 -7.81 -1.59 -6.67
CA VAL A 39 -6.91 -0.58 -6.10
C VAL A 39 -5.51 -1.15 -6.01
N THR A 40 -4.58 -0.40 -6.58
CA THR A 40 -3.17 -0.77 -6.63
C THR A 40 -2.33 0.24 -5.84
N PHE A 41 -1.43 -0.29 -5.03
CA PHE A 41 -0.56 0.47 -4.14
C PHE A 41 0.87 0.35 -4.63
N HIS A 42 1.52 1.49 -4.80
CA HIS A 42 2.86 1.56 -5.35
C HIS A 42 3.79 2.34 -4.43
N SER A 43 5.03 1.88 -4.35
CA SER A 43 6.13 2.68 -3.82
C SER A 43 7.38 2.41 -4.64
N SER A 44 8.03 3.48 -5.10
CA SER A 44 9.31 3.40 -5.80
C SER A 44 10.24 4.53 -5.36
N THR A 45 11.42 4.59 -5.96
CA THR A 45 12.37 5.69 -5.75
C THR A 45 11.85 7.05 -6.24
N THR A 46 10.81 7.07 -7.07
CA THR A 46 10.21 8.31 -7.60
C THR A 46 9.01 8.80 -6.80
N GLY A 47 8.56 8.03 -5.81
CA GLY A 47 7.43 8.37 -4.95
C GLY A 47 6.49 7.19 -4.73
N SER A 48 5.39 7.47 -4.02
CA SER A 48 4.34 6.50 -3.72
C SER A 48 2.99 7.02 -4.20
N TRP A 49 2.14 6.12 -4.67
CA TRP A 49 0.81 6.48 -5.16
C TRP A 49 -0.15 5.32 -5.02
N ILE A 50 -1.43 5.65 -5.05
CA ILE A 50 -2.54 4.71 -5.15
C ILE A 50 -3.18 4.91 -6.52
N ASP A 51 -3.31 3.84 -7.28
CA ASP A 51 -4.10 3.82 -8.52
C ASP A 51 -5.43 3.13 -8.23
N ALA A 52 -6.52 3.90 -8.27
CA ALA A 52 -7.89 3.39 -8.22
C ALA A 52 -8.38 3.18 -9.65
N GLY A 53 -8.68 1.95 -10.04
CA GLY A 53 -8.97 1.56 -11.42
C GLY A 53 -10.38 1.05 -11.63
N LEU A 54 -10.96 1.39 -12.78
CA LEU A 54 -12.05 0.66 -13.40
C LEU A 54 -11.46 -0.22 -14.50
N GLU A 55 -11.76 -1.51 -14.44
CA GLU A 55 -11.28 -2.52 -15.38
C GLU A 55 -12.35 -2.89 -16.39
N SER A 56 -11.92 -2.98 -17.65
CA SER A 56 -12.71 -3.62 -18.70
C SER A 56 -12.52 -5.13 -18.61
N PRO A 57 -13.60 -5.94 -18.55
CA PRO A 57 -13.50 -7.38 -18.43
C PRO A 57 -12.83 -8.05 -19.65
N SER A 58 -12.85 -7.40 -20.82
CA SER A 58 -12.08 -7.84 -21.99
C SER A 58 -11.78 -6.69 -22.96
N ILE A 59 -10.84 -6.91 -23.88
CA ILE A 59 -10.52 -6.02 -25.01
C ILE A 59 -11.64 -6.01 -26.04
N THR A 60 -12.28 -7.17 -26.23
CA THR A 60 -13.32 -7.37 -27.24
C THR A 60 -14.68 -6.78 -26.83
N GLU A 61 -14.88 -6.54 -25.54
CA GLU A 61 -16.09 -5.97 -24.97
C GLU A 61 -15.73 -4.80 -24.04
N PRO A 62 -15.40 -3.63 -24.60
CA PRO A 62 -15.03 -2.47 -23.80
C PRO A 62 -16.20 -2.03 -22.92
N ARG A 63 -15.93 -1.83 -21.62
CA ARG A 63 -16.90 -1.27 -20.67
C ARG A 63 -17.34 0.13 -21.13
N LEU A 64 -18.65 0.37 -21.15
CA LEU A 64 -19.20 1.71 -21.33
C LEU A 64 -19.19 2.45 -20.00
N TYR A 65 -18.39 3.51 -19.92
CA TYR A 65 -18.27 4.33 -18.71
C TYR A 65 -19.30 5.47 -18.70
N THR A 66 -20.05 5.59 -17.60
CA THR A 66 -20.95 6.71 -17.33
C THR A 66 -20.17 8.02 -17.18
N ALA A 67 -20.78 9.16 -17.51
CA ALA A 67 -20.14 10.48 -17.37
C ALA A 67 -19.58 10.74 -15.96
N MET A 68 -20.21 10.16 -14.92
CA MET A 68 -19.73 10.24 -13.55
C MET A 68 -18.42 9.47 -13.35
N GLU A 69 -18.33 8.22 -13.83
CA GLU A 69 -17.11 7.43 -13.78
C GLU A 69 -15.99 8.12 -14.57
N GLN A 70 -16.29 8.64 -15.76
CA GLN A 70 -15.30 9.36 -16.55
C GLN A 70 -14.70 10.57 -15.83
N ARG A 71 -15.51 11.27 -15.04
CA ARG A 71 -15.07 12.40 -14.21
C ARG A 71 -14.23 11.95 -13.02
N LEU A 72 -14.60 10.83 -12.40
CA LEU A 72 -13.90 10.30 -11.21
C LEU A 72 -12.58 9.62 -11.58
N PHE A 73 -12.50 8.97 -12.74
CA PHE A 73 -11.35 8.22 -13.24
C PHE A 73 -10.85 8.85 -14.55
N PRO A 74 -10.20 10.02 -14.48
CA PRO A 74 -9.90 10.82 -15.68
C PRO A 74 -8.81 10.20 -16.57
N ASP A 75 -7.89 9.43 -16.01
CA ASP A 75 -6.74 8.89 -16.73
C ASP A 75 -7.18 7.65 -17.52
N ALA A 76 -7.32 7.79 -18.84
CA ALA A 76 -7.64 6.67 -19.72
C ALA A 76 -6.36 6.00 -20.21
N ASP A 77 -6.20 4.71 -19.94
CA ASP A 77 -5.12 3.89 -20.47
C ASP A 77 -5.71 2.81 -21.37
N ALA A 78 -5.81 3.12 -22.66
CA ALA A 78 -6.48 2.35 -23.71
C ALA A 78 -7.93 1.97 -23.40
N LEU A 79 -8.14 0.97 -22.54
CA LEU A 79 -9.42 0.33 -22.22
C LEU A 79 -9.89 0.60 -20.79
N ASP A 80 -8.94 0.88 -19.90
CA ASP A 80 -9.19 1.05 -18.47
C ASP A 80 -9.14 2.53 -18.11
N ARG A 81 -9.82 2.86 -17.01
CA ARG A 81 -9.81 4.22 -16.47
C ARG A 81 -9.30 4.20 -15.06
N ARG A 82 -8.37 5.08 -14.75
CA ARG A 82 -7.79 5.18 -13.42
C ARG A 82 -7.86 6.61 -12.87
N ARG A 83 -7.75 6.67 -11.55
CA ARG A 83 -7.42 7.88 -10.80
C ARG A 83 -6.16 7.57 -10.01
N ARG A 84 -5.08 8.27 -10.34
CA ARG A 84 -3.88 8.29 -9.52
C ARG A 84 -4.04 9.27 -8.35
N ILE A 85 -3.63 8.83 -7.17
CA ILE A 85 -3.60 9.62 -5.94
C ILE A 85 -2.18 9.52 -5.38
N ASP A 86 -1.43 10.63 -5.47
CA ASP A 86 -0.10 10.70 -4.87
C ASP A 86 -0.20 10.69 -3.35
N VAL A 87 0.58 9.84 -2.70
CA VAL A 87 0.61 9.66 -1.25
C VAL A 87 2.05 9.60 -0.77
N SER A 88 2.26 9.71 0.53
CA SER A 88 3.58 9.40 1.09
C SER A 88 3.75 7.89 1.21
N GLY A 89 4.98 7.41 1.22
CA GLY A 89 5.24 6.01 1.54
C GLY A 89 6.67 5.74 1.97
N ASP A 90 6.85 4.66 2.73
CA ASP A 90 8.16 4.14 3.11
C ASP A 90 8.22 2.63 2.94
N ILE A 91 9.41 2.14 2.63
CA ILE A 91 9.74 0.72 2.69
C ILE A 91 10.78 0.52 3.78
N ALA A 92 10.47 -0.33 4.75
CA ALA A 92 11.38 -0.82 5.78
C ALA A 92 11.80 -2.26 5.47
N GLY A 93 13.01 -2.66 5.87
CA GLY A 93 13.50 -4.02 5.63
C GLY A 93 15.00 -4.17 5.82
N PHE A 94 15.49 -5.38 5.59
CA PHE A 94 16.93 -5.68 5.59
C PHE A 94 17.56 -5.43 4.22
N ASP A 95 18.75 -4.85 4.21
CA ASP A 95 19.58 -4.79 3.01
C ASP A 95 20.41 -6.08 2.79
N ASP A 96 21.21 -6.12 1.71
CA ASP A 96 22.02 -7.30 1.37
C ASP A 96 23.13 -7.58 2.37
N ARG A 97 23.43 -6.63 3.26
CA ARG A 97 24.39 -6.76 4.35
C ARG A 97 23.71 -7.09 5.68
N GLN A 98 22.45 -7.51 5.64
CA GLN A 98 21.64 -7.82 6.83
C GLN A 98 21.50 -6.62 7.79
N ARG A 99 21.63 -5.38 7.29
CA ARG A 99 21.36 -4.19 8.08
C ARG A 99 19.90 -3.82 7.93
N TRP A 100 19.24 -3.61 9.07
CA TRP A 100 17.86 -3.15 9.11
C TRP A 100 17.75 -1.65 8.78
N HIS A 101 16.80 -1.32 7.90
CA HIS A 101 16.41 0.03 7.53
C HIS A 101 14.99 0.31 8.01
N ASP A 102 14.87 1.33 8.85
CA ASP A 102 13.61 1.72 9.47
C ASP A 102 12.66 2.45 8.54
N ARG A 103 13.23 3.14 7.56
CA ARG A 103 12.58 3.90 6.49
C ARG A 103 13.50 3.82 5.27
N HIS A 104 12.92 4.00 4.10
CA HIS A 104 13.65 4.19 2.84
C HIS A 104 14.72 3.11 2.56
N LEU A 105 14.31 1.84 2.55
CA LEU A 105 15.17 0.73 2.14
C LEU A 105 15.75 0.98 0.72
N PRO A 106 17.08 1.12 0.55
CA PRO A 106 17.66 1.53 -0.73
C PRO A 106 17.37 0.55 -1.87
N GLY A 107 16.99 1.11 -3.03
CA GLY A 107 16.70 0.34 -4.24
C GLY A 107 15.46 -0.55 -4.16
N ALA A 108 14.64 -0.40 -3.11
CA ALA A 108 13.41 -1.16 -2.95
C ALA A 108 12.25 -0.49 -3.71
N THR A 109 11.42 -1.35 -4.31
CA THR A 109 10.13 -1.00 -4.88
C THR A 109 9.08 -1.93 -4.29
N ALA A 110 7.86 -1.44 -4.14
CA ALA A 110 6.76 -2.22 -3.59
C ALA A 110 5.50 -2.08 -4.42
N PHE A 111 4.77 -3.18 -4.53
CA PHE A 111 3.55 -3.31 -5.30
C PHE A 111 2.58 -4.26 -4.60
N ALA A 112 1.34 -3.82 -4.42
CA ALA A 112 0.22 -4.68 -4.03
C ALA A 112 -1.03 -4.28 -4.79
N ARG A 113 -1.87 -5.25 -5.11
CA ARG A 113 -3.13 -5.03 -5.83
C ARG A 113 -4.26 -5.77 -5.14
N ILE A 114 -5.34 -5.06 -4.87
CA ILE A 114 -6.61 -5.61 -4.41
C ILE A 114 -7.56 -5.61 -5.61
N SER A 115 -7.78 -6.78 -6.19
CA SER A 115 -8.80 -7.00 -7.23
C SER A 115 -10.17 -7.18 -6.58
N ALA A 116 -11.23 -6.72 -7.25
CA ALA A 116 -12.57 -6.66 -6.68
C ALA A 116 -12.63 -5.82 -5.39
N ALA A 117 -12.02 -4.64 -5.44
CA ALA A 117 -11.94 -3.73 -4.30
C ALA A 117 -13.33 -3.35 -3.75
N GLU A 118 -14.38 -3.33 -4.58
CA GLU A 118 -15.76 -3.14 -4.10
C GLU A 118 -16.27 -4.29 -3.20
N LEU A 119 -15.67 -5.48 -3.30
CA LEU A 119 -16.04 -6.70 -2.56
C LEU A 119 -15.06 -7.03 -1.43
N ASP A 120 -13.85 -6.47 -1.43
CA ASP A 120 -12.88 -6.67 -0.37
C ASP A 120 -13.31 -5.92 0.91
N GLU A 121 -13.68 -6.65 1.96
CA GLU A 121 -14.25 -6.07 3.18
C GLU A 121 -13.28 -5.13 3.92
N ILE A 122 -11.97 -5.42 3.88
CA ILE A 122 -10.94 -4.62 4.55
C ILE A 122 -10.79 -3.29 3.82
N TRP A 123 -10.56 -3.34 2.52
CA TRP A 123 -10.45 -2.15 1.69
C TRP A 123 -11.75 -1.33 1.73
N HIS A 124 -12.90 -1.96 1.57
CA HIS A 124 -14.19 -1.26 1.60
C HIS A 124 -14.39 -0.51 2.92
N SER A 125 -14.04 -1.14 4.05
CA SER A 125 -14.07 -0.49 5.37
C SER A 125 -13.13 0.72 5.46
N ILE A 126 -11.92 0.60 4.91
CA ILE A 126 -10.95 1.71 4.86
C ILE A 126 -11.47 2.83 3.95
N ALA A 127 -11.92 2.51 2.74
CA ALA A 127 -12.44 3.50 1.79
C ALA A 127 -13.62 4.28 2.37
N MET A 128 -14.54 3.60 3.07
CA MET A 128 -15.66 4.23 3.77
C MET A 128 -15.25 5.03 5.01
N PHE A 129 -14.06 4.77 5.57
CA PHE A 129 -13.49 5.54 6.69
C PHE A 129 -12.88 6.88 6.24
N LEU A 130 -12.31 6.93 5.03
CA LEU A 130 -11.60 8.10 4.49
C LEU A 130 -12.51 9.33 4.32
N ARG A 131 -11.92 10.52 4.50
CA ARG A 131 -12.59 11.81 4.37
C ARG A 131 -11.73 12.79 3.57
N VAL A 132 -12.39 13.81 3.02
CA VAL A 132 -11.69 14.93 2.35
C VAL A 132 -10.78 15.62 3.37
N GLY A 133 -9.55 15.90 2.98
CA GLY A 133 -8.52 16.46 3.87
C GLY A 133 -7.67 15.42 4.59
N ASP A 134 -8.02 14.14 4.55
CA ASP A 134 -7.17 13.08 5.12
C ASP A 134 -5.86 12.97 4.35
N VAL A 135 -4.79 12.63 5.07
CA VAL A 135 -3.46 12.41 4.49
C VAL A 135 -3.11 10.93 4.64
N ILE A 136 -2.82 10.28 3.51
CA ILE A 136 -2.48 8.85 3.45
C ILE A 136 -0.95 8.67 3.42
N ARG A 137 -0.46 7.67 4.16
CA ARG A 137 0.90 7.12 4.05
C ARG A 137 0.84 5.61 3.87
N LEU A 138 1.56 5.09 2.87
CA LEU A 138 1.79 3.66 2.68
C LEU A 138 3.02 3.24 3.48
N GLN A 139 2.92 2.13 4.21
CA GLN A 139 4.03 1.60 4.99
C GLN A 139 4.24 0.14 4.61
N TRP A 140 5.38 -0.13 3.99
CA TRP A 140 5.78 -1.46 3.54
C TRP A 140 6.85 -1.98 4.48
N ARG A 141 6.77 -3.26 4.83
CA ARG A 141 7.77 -3.92 5.68
C ARG A 141 8.16 -5.26 5.08
N ALA A 142 9.41 -5.37 4.63
CA ALA A 142 10.02 -6.63 4.22
C ALA A 142 10.65 -7.31 5.44
N ASP A 143 9.89 -8.20 6.08
CA ASP A 143 10.35 -8.96 7.24
C ASP A 143 10.87 -10.35 6.83
N ASN A 144 12.19 -10.43 6.71
CA ASN A 144 12.89 -11.67 6.35
C ASN A 144 13.44 -12.43 7.57
N MET A 145 13.25 -11.91 8.79
CA MET A 145 13.91 -12.39 10.02
C MET A 145 12.88 -12.65 11.13
N SER A 146 11.65 -12.99 10.77
CA SER A 146 10.65 -13.37 11.76
C SER A 146 10.96 -14.77 12.28
N ASP A 147 11.08 -14.94 13.61
CA ASP A 147 11.20 -16.24 14.28
C ASP A 147 10.07 -17.22 13.92
N SER A 148 8.99 -16.72 13.31
CA SER A 148 7.85 -17.49 12.82
C SER A 148 8.03 -18.12 11.43
N LEU A 149 9.07 -17.74 10.67
CA LEU A 149 9.39 -18.32 9.37
C LEU A 149 10.49 -19.37 9.54
N ILE A 150 10.11 -20.65 9.44
CA ILE A 150 11.04 -21.78 9.56
C ILE A 150 11.74 -22.07 8.22
N ASP A 151 11.08 -21.73 7.11
CA ASP A 151 11.59 -21.95 5.76
C ASP A 151 12.39 -20.73 5.27
N PRO A 152 13.70 -20.87 4.99
CA PRO A 152 14.54 -19.75 4.53
C PRO A 152 14.21 -19.25 3.12
N GLU A 153 13.42 -20.01 2.33
CA GLU A 153 12.96 -19.57 1.01
C GLU A 153 11.70 -18.70 1.08
N LEU A 154 11.04 -18.65 2.25
CA LEU A 154 9.85 -17.83 2.47
C LEU A 154 10.23 -16.45 3.02
N HIS A 155 9.52 -15.45 2.52
CA HIS A 155 9.63 -14.09 3.01
C HIS A 155 8.26 -13.56 3.39
N ARG A 156 8.22 -12.70 4.42
CA ARG A 156 7.00 -12.01 4.82
C ARG A 156 7.09 -10.54 4.44
N ASP A 157 6.12 -10.08 3.66
CA ASP A 157 5.94 -8.68 3.33
C ASP A 157 4.60 -8.19 3.88
N ASP A 158 4.61 -7.08 4.61
CA ASP A 158 3.41 -6.44 5.14
C ASP A 158 3.18 -5.09 4.42
N LEU A 159 1.93 -4.80 4.08
CA LEU A 159 1.48 -3.48 3.64
C LEU A 159 0.48 -2.93 4.67
N SER A 160 0.77 -1.74 5.19
CA SER A 160 -0.13 -0.98 6.04
C SER A 160 -0.43 0.40 5.44
N ILE A 161 -1.60 0.92 5.76
CA ILE A 161 -2.03 2.27 5.40
C ILE A 161 -2.24 3.10 6.68
N ALA A 162 -1.51 4.20 6.78
CA ALA A 162 -1.69 5.18 7.85
C ALA A 162 -2.51 6.36 7.34
N VAL A 163 -3.56 6.72 8.08
CA VAL A 163 -4.44 7.84 7.78
C VAL A 163 -4.24 8.91 8.85
N HIS A 164 -4.00 10.16 8.43
CA HIS A 164 -3.86 11.31 9.31
C HIS A 164 -5.00 12.30 9.06
N ARG A 165 -5.66 12.72 10.14
CA ARG A 165 -6.70 13.76 10.13
C ARG A 165 -6.42 14.77 11.23
N GLY A 166 -5.80 15.88 10.86
CA GLY A 166 -5.25 16.83 11.84
C GLY A 166 -4.23 16.14 12.74
N ARG A 167 -4.51 16.07 14.05
CA ARG A 167 -3.63 15.40 15.04
C ARG A 167 -3.90 13.92 15.24
N ARG A 168 -4.99 13.38 14.67
CA ARG A 168 -5.36 11.99 14.84
C ARG A 168 -4.71 11.13 13.77
N ARG A 169 -4.25 9.95 14.17
CA ARG A 169 -3.63 8.95 13.30
C ARG A 169 -4.29 7.60 13.50
N TRP A 170 -4.60 6.93 12.41
CA TRP A 170 -5.05 5.54 12.37
C TRP A 170 -4.10 4.74 11.50
N LEU A 171 -3.96 3.46 11.81
CA LEU A 171 -3.15 2.52 11.06
C LEU A 171 -4.00 1.28 10.78
N PHE A 172 -4.06 0.88 9.51
CA PHE A 172 -4.75 -0.32 9.08
C PHE A 172 -3.73 -1.24 8.41
N LEU A 173 -3.69 -2.50 8.81
CA LEU A 173 -2.95 -3.55 8.10
C LEU A 173 -3.80 -3.99 6.92
N LEU A 174 -3.26 -3.85 5.71
CA LEU A 174 -4.01 -4.05 4.48
C LEU A 174 -3.74 -5.43 3.88
N ASP A 175 -2.47 -5.84 3.79
CA ASP A 175 -2.08 -7.14 3.25
C ASP A 175 -0.83 -7.67 3.96
N VAL A 176 -0.75 -8.99 4.05
CA VAL A 176 0.39 -9.76 4.57
C VAL A 176 0.62 -10.91 3.62
N GLN A 177 1.76 -10.90 2.93
CA GLN A 177 2.13 -11.97 2.01
C GLN A 177 3.31 -12.75 2.54
N VAL A 178 3.15 -14.07 2.60
CA VAL A 178 4.25 -15.01 2.86
C VAL A 178 4.51 -15.79 1.58
N ARG A 179 5.57 -15.44 0.83
CA ARG A 179 5.84 -15.97 -0.51
C ARG A 179 7.34 -16.12 -0.78
N PRO A 180 7.73 -16.99 -1.74
CA PRO A 180 9.11 -17.06 -2.21
C PRO A 180 9.51 -15.84 -3.07
N GLY A 181 10.82 -15.62 -3.19
CA GLY A 181 11.47 -14.43 -3.78
C GLY A 181 10.84 -13.76 -5.02
N PRO A 182 10.48 -14.48 -6.11
CA PRO A 182 10.03 -13.83 -7.35
C PRO A 182 8.58 -13.31 -7.30
N ALA A 183 7.78 -13.72 -6.32
CA ALA A 183 6.37 -13.34 -6.19
C ALA A 183 6.10 -12.37 -5.04
N ARG A 184 7.15 -11.67 -4.57
CA ARG A 184 7.09 -10.78 -3.40
C ARG A 184 6.40 -9.46 -3.71
N MET A 185 5.78 -8.91 -2.67
CA MET A 185 5.20 -7.58 -2.67
C MET A 185 6.30 -6.50 -2.73
N ILE A 186 7.46 -6.77 -2.13
CA ILE A 186 8.61 -5.87 -2.11
C ILE A 186 9.75 -6.51 -2.90
N THR A 187 10.23 -5.80 -3.90
CA THR A 187 11.34 -6.21 -4.77
C THR A 187 12.50 -5.22 -4.66
N ARG A 188 13.72 -5.70 -4.87
CA ARG A 188 14.92 -4.85 -4.88
C ARG A 188 15.64 -5.02 -6.21
N THR A 189 16.04 -3.91 -6.82
CA THR A 189 16.91 -3.96 -7.99
C THR A 189 18.30 -4.40 -7.51
N GLN A 190 18.78 -5.56 -7.99
CA GLN A 190 20.18 -5.94 -7.82
C GLN A 190 21.02 -4.98 -8.65
N THR A 191 21.70 -4.04 -7.99
CA THR A 191 22.74 -3.20 -8.60
C THR A 191 24.09 -3.88 -8.54
#